data_AF-A0A645DSD0-F1
#
_entry.id   AF-A0A645DSD0-F1
#
_cell.length_a   1.000
_cell.length_b   1.000
_cell.length_c   1.000
_cell.angle_alpha   90.00
_cell.angle_beta   90.00
_cell.angle_gamma   90.00
#
_symmetry.space_group_name_H-M   'P 1'
#
loop_
_entity.id
_entity.type
_entity.pdbx_description
1 polymer ?
#
loop_
_entity_poly.entity_id
_entity_poly.type
_entity_poly.pdbx_seq_one_letter_code
_entity_poly.pdbx_strand_id
1 'polypeptide(L)'
;MKNGIPTEFTSGNFVNSGLYIPNLNPDGVVEVPILVDGKGIHPQSIPALPEGVASMCRTQMSIQKLTVQAYQERSKNLLLQTLLLEPTVDDIPKAEALIDDMLELQKDYLPVFHA
;
A
#
# COMPACT_ATOMS: atom_id res chain seq x y z
N MET A 1 20.98 13.99 -6.35
CA MET A 1 22.09 14.77 -6.95
C MET A 1 22.99 15.33 -5.86
N LYS A 2 24.16 14.73 -5.64
CA LYS A 2 25.25 15.37 -4.87
C LYS A 2 26.15 16.09 -5.87
N ASN A 3 26.22 17.41 -5.80
CA ASN A 3 27.14 18.25 -6.59
C ASN A 3 27.03 18.09 -8.13
N GLY A 4 25.83 17.93 -8.68
CA GLY A 4 25.65 17.77 -10.15
C GLY A 4 25.76 16.34 -10.66
N ILE A 5 26.13 15.39 -9.80
CA ILE A 5 26.34 14.00 -10.18
C ILE A 5 25.02 13.22 -10.00
N PRO A 6 24.56 12.46 -11.02
CA PRO A 6 23.46 11.51 -10.86
C PRO A 6 23.72 10.60 -9.66
N THR A 7 22.73 10.48 -8.79
CA THR A 7 22.85 9.72 -7.55
C THR A 7 21.84 8.60 -7.56
N GLU A 8 22.31 7.37 -7.42
CA GLU A 8 21.45 6.21 -7.22
C GLU A 8 21.03 6.13 -5.75
N PHE A 9 19.75 5.82 -5.54
CA PHE A 9 19.21 5.45 -4.24
C PHE A 9 18.65 4.05 -4.33
N THR A 10 18.80 3.30 -3.24
CA THR A 10 18.37 1.91 -3.15
C THR A 10 16.87 1.74 -3.23
N SER A 11 16.09 2.79 -2.90
CA SER A 11 14.64 2.71 -2.92
C SER A 11 13.91 4.05 -3.07
N GLY A 12 12.68 3.98 -3.58
CA GLY A 12 11.70 5.05 -3.63
C GLY A 12 10.32 4.54 -4.06
N ASN A 13 9.25 5.18 -3.57
CA ASN A 13 7.87 4.79 -3.78
C ASN A 13 7.25 5.45 -5.02
N PHE A 14 6.75 4.64 -5.95
CA PHE A 14 6.14 5.11 -7.20
C PHE A 14 4.89 4.30 -7.53
N VAL A 15 3.90 4.96 -8.14
CA VAL A 15 2.80 4.24 -8.78
C VAL A 15 3.39 3.37 -9.88
N ASN A 16 3.03 2.08 -9.91
CA ASN A 16 3.54 1.09 -10.85
C ASN A 16 3.00 1.26 -12.28
N SER A 17 2.61 2.47 -12.68
CA SER A 17 2.03 2.79 -13.99
C SER A 17 3.00 2.53 -15.15
N GLY A 18 4.31 2.55 -14.86
CA GLY A 18 5.37 2.18 -15.80
C GLY A 18 5.70 0.69 -15.85
N LEU A 19 4.96 -0.15 -15.10
CA LEU A 19 5.26 -1.57 -14.90
C LEU A 19 6.70 -1.79 -14.42
N TYR A 20 7.14 -0.99 -13.45
CA TYR A 20 8.46 -1.13 -12.81
C TYR A 20 8.64 -2.52 -12.17
N ILE A 21 7.54 -3.10 -11.69
CA ILE A 21 7.44 -4.52 -11.33
C ILE A 21 6.32 -5.14 -12.19
N PRO A 22 6.64 -5.90 -13.25
CA PRO A 22 5.67 -6.28 -14.29
C PRO A 22 4.50 -7.15 -13.83
N ASN A 23 4.64 -7.94 -12.76
CA ASN A 23 3.62 -8.86 -12.25
C ASN A 23 2.91 -8.36 -10.98
N LEU A 24 2.97 -7.06 -10.72
CA LEU A 24 2.18 -6.35 -9.70
C LEU A 24 1.19 -5.37 -10.36
N ASN A 25 0.17 -4.95 -9.62
CA ASN A 25 -0.89 -4.10 -10.15
C ASN A 25 -0.34 -2.74 -10.61
N PRO A 26 -0.74 -2.22 -11.79
CA PRO A 26 -0.22 -0.96 -12.33
C PRO A 26 -0.72 0.29 -11.58
N ASP A 27 -1.84 0.18 -10.87
CA ASP A 27 -2.46 1.27 -10.11
C ASP A 27 -2.02 1.32 -8.64
N GLY A 28 -1.21 0.37 -8.18
CA GLY A 28 -0.66 0.40 -6.82
C GLY A 28 0.75 0.99 -6.75
N VAL A 29 1.22 1.20 -5.52
CA VAL A 29 2.53 1.77 -5.23
C VAL A 29 3.54 0.66 -5.03
N VAL A 30 4.72 0.78 -5.65
CA VAL A 30 5.86 -0.11 -5.50
C VAL A 30 7.07 0.67 -5.02
N GLU A 31 7.93 0.01 -4.26
CA GLU A 31 9.22 0.54 -3.85
C GLU A 31 10.32 -0.07 -4.74
N VAL A 32 10.99 0.77 -5.53
CA VAL A 32 12.00 0.34 -6.51
C VAL A 32 13.25 1.22 -6.43
N PRO A 33 14.43 0.76 -6.91
CA PRO A 33 15.60 1.62 -7.01
C PRO A 33 15.32 2.86 -7.86
N ILE A 34 15.96 3.98 -7.52
CA ILE A 34 15.78 5.24 -8.26
C ILE A 34 17.12 5.88 -8.60
N LEU A 35 17.16 6.52 -9.76
CA LEU A 35 18.23 7.42 -10.16
C LEU A 35 17.73 8.87 -10.04
N VAL A 36 18.48 9.73 -9.37
CA VAL A 36 18.13 11.16 -9.24
C VAL A 36 19.22 12.03 -9.84
N ASP A 37 18.84 12.80 -10.87
CA ASP A 37 19.71 13.74 -11.57
C ASP A 37 19.10 15.15 -11.65
N GLY A 38 19.70 16.05 -12.41
CA GLY A 38 19.20 17.42 -12.60
C GLY A 38 17.88 17.53 -13.37
N LYS A 39 17.38 16.42 -13.94
CA LYS A 39 16.12 16.34 -14.70
C LYS A 39 14.98 15.72 -13.88
N GLY A 40 15.27 15.13 -12.72
CA GLY A 40 14.24 14.62 -11.81
C GLY A 40 14.59 13.28 -11.17
N ILE A 41 13.54 12.54 -10.82
CA ILE A 41 13.62 11.21 -10.23
C ILE A 41 13.19 10.19 -11.27
N HIS A 42 14.04 9.18 -11.49
CA HIS A 42 13.88 8.17 -12.53
C HIS A 42 13.80 6.79 -11.88
N PRO A 43 12.59 6.24 -11.68
CA PRO A 43 12.42 4.89 -11.15
C PRO A 43 12.98 3.85 -12.11
N GLN A 44 13.61 2.81 -11.56
CA GLN A 44 14.21 1.74 -12.34
C GLN A 44 13.30 0.50 -12.32
N SER A 45 13.07 -0.10 -13.49
CA SER A 45 12.33 -1.36 -13.59
C SER A 45 13.18 -2.53 -13.11
N ILE A 46 12.53 -3.50 -12.47
CA ILE A 46 13.12 -4.78 -12.08
C ILE A 46 12.38 -5.93 -12.76
N PRO A 47 12.99 -7.13 -12.83
CA PRO A 47 12.28 -8.33 -13.30
C PRO A 47 11.03 -8.63 -12.46
N ALA A 48 10.14 -9.45 -13.02
CA ALA A 48 9.01 -9.99 -12.29
C ALA A 48 9.46 -10.67 -10.99
N LEU A 49 8.74 -10.42 -9.90
CA LEU A 49 9.01 -11.06 -8.61
C LEU A 49 8.67 -12.56 -8.69
N PRO A 50 9.35 -13.42 -7.91
CA PRO A 50 8.92 -14.80 -7.73
C PRO A 50 7.44 -14.86 -7.30
N GLU A 51 6.68 -15.83 -7.84
CA GLU A 51 5.21 -15.80 -7.73
C GLU A 51 4.70 -15.78 -6.29
N GLY A 52 5.34 -16.50 -5.37
CA GLY A 52 4.96 -16.46 -3.94
C GLY A 52 5.06 -15.04 -3.35
N VAL A 53 6.12 -14.30 -3.70
CA VAL A 53 6.33 -12.91 -3.24
C VAL A 53 5.33 -11.99 -3.93
N ALA A 54 5.15 -12.13 -5.24
CA ALA A 54 4.22 -11.32 -6.01
C ALA A 54 2.78 -11.47 -5.50
N SER A 55 2.37 -12.70 -5.17
CA SER A 55 1.07 -13.01 -4.57
C SER A 55 0.86 -12.26 -3.26
N MET A 56 1.82 -12.33 -2.33
CA MET A 56 1.75 -11.59 -1.06
C MET A 56 1.66 -10.08 -1.28
N CYS A 57 2.49 -9.53 -2.19
CA CYS A 57 2.46 -8.11 -2.52
C CYS A 57 1.10 -7.69 -3.09
N ARG A 58 0.50 -8.46 -4.00
CA ARG A 58 -0.83 -8.14 -4.56
C ARG A 58 -1.94 -8.19 -3.51
N THR A 59 -1.88 -9.12 -2.56
CA THR A 59 -2.80 -9.15 -1.41
C THR A 59 -2.67 -7.87 -0.58
N GLN A 60 -1.45 -7.47 -0.24
CA GLN A 60 -1.18 -6.25 0.52
C GLN A 60 -1.60 -4.96 -0.22
N MET A 61 -1.36 -4.88 -1.54
CA MET A 61 -1.85 -3.78 -2.37
C MET A 61 -3.39 -3.70 -2.37
N SER A 62 -4.08 -4.85 -2.36
CA SER A 62 -5.54 -4.90 -2.29
C SER A 62 -6.05 -4.42 -0.93
N ILE A 63 -5.41 -4.82 0.16
CA ILE A 63 -5.71 -4.35 1.54
C ILE A 63 -5.58 -2.83 1.63
N GLN A 64 -4.47 -2.27 1.12
CA GLN A 64 -4.23 -0.82 1.13
C GLN A 64 -5.29 -0.06 0.32
N LYS A 65 -5.65 -0.58 -0.87
CA LYS A 65 -6.69 0.02 -1.72
C LYS A 65 -8.06 0.01 -1.03
N LEU A 66 -8.45 -1.11 -0.44
CA LEU A 66 -9.69 -1.24 0.32
C LEU A 66 -9.68 -0.34 1.56
N THR A 67 -8.54 -0.15 2.22
CA THR A 67 -8.40 0.75 3.38
C THR A 67 -8.67 2.19 2.98
N VAL A 68 -8.11 2.66 1.86
CA VAL A 68 -8.37 4.01 1.34
C VAL A 68 -9.84 4.15 0.94
N GLN A 69 -10.42 3.13 0.29
CA GLN A 69 -11.83 3.12 -0.08
C GLN A 69 -12.74 3.18 1.16
N ALA A 70 -12.42 2.41 2.20
CA ALA A 70 -13.13 2.41 3.48
C ALA A 70 -13.15 3.80 4.11
N TYR A 71 -12.03 4.53 4.05
CA TYR A 71 -11.96 5.91 4.52
C TYR A 71 -12.83 6.86 3.68
N GLN A 72 -12.77 6.76 2.35
CA GLN A 72 -13.56 7.60 1.44
C GLN A 72 -15.07 7.38 1.61
N GLU A 73 -15.48 6.13 1.72
CA GLU A 73 -16.89 5.72 1.87
C GLU A 73 -17.36 5.72 3.34
N ARG A 74 -16.43 5.86 4.29
CA ARG A 74 -16.67 5.79 5.74
C ARG A 74 -17.34 4.47 6.16
N SER A 75 -16.92 3.36 5.56
CA SER A 75 -17.55 2.04 5.74
C SER A 75 -16.76 1.15 6.68
N LYS A 76 -17.39 0.72 7.78
CA LYS A 76 -16.86 -0.32 8.68
C LYS A 76 -16.83 -1.69 8.00
N ASN A 77 -17.78 -1.97 7.11
CA ASN A 77 -17.76 -3.21 6.33
C ASN A 77 -16.52 -3.31 5.41
N LEU A 78 -16.10 -2.20 4.78
CA LEU A 78 -14.85 -2.19 4.02
C LEU A 78 -13.63 -2.32 4.93
N LEU A 79 -13.62 -1.69 6.11
CA LEU A 79 -12.56 -1.92 7.11
C LEU A 79 -12.47 -3.39 7.52
N LEU A 80 -13.61 -4.06 7.75
CA LEU A 80 -13.62 -5.49 8.08
C LEU A 80 -13.02 -6.32 6.96
N GLN A 81 -13.36 -6.06 5.70
CA GLN A 81 -12.74 -6.74 4.56
C GLN A 81 -11.21 -6.59 4.54
N THR A 82 -10.66 -5.42 4.92
CA THR A 82 -9.21 -5.22 4.98
C THR A 82 -8.56 -6.14 6.02
N LEU A 83 -9.18 -6.29 7.20
CA LEU A 83 -8.66 -7.15 8.26
C LEU A 83 -8.82 -8.63 7.91
N LEU A 84 -9.93 -9.03 7.26
CA LEU A 84 -10.14 -10.41 6.84
C LEU A 84 -9.16 -10.88 5.75
N LEU A 85 -8.58 -9.94 4.99
CA LEU A 85 -7.54 -10.24 4.00
C LEU A 85 -6.13 -10.29 4.61
N GLU A 86 -5.94 -9.69 5.80
CA GLU A 86 -4.61 -9.57 6.43
C GLU A 86 -4.15 -10.94 6.96
N PRO A 87 -3.01 -11.48 6.48
CA PRO A 87 -2.56 -12.83 6.87
C PRO A 87 -2.30 -13.05 8.37
N THR A 88 -2.15 -11.97 9.14
CA THR A 88 -1.93 -12.05 10.60
C THR A 88 -3.21 -11.98 11.42
N VAL A 89 -4.37 -11.75 10.80
CA VAL A 89 -5.67 -11.73 11.48
C VAL A 89 -6.28 -13.14 11.40
N ASP A 90 -6.56 -13.74 12.56
CA ASP A 90 -7.01 -15.13 12.69
C ASP A 90 -8.37 -15.28 13.40
N ASP A 91 -9.00 -14.17 13.80
CA ASP A 91 -10.19 -14.16 14.65
C ASP A 91 -11.13 -13.01 14.25
N ILE A 92 -12.28 -13.36 13.68
CA ILE A 92 -13.25 -12.38 13.13
C ILE A 92 -13.86 -11.50 14.22
N PRO A 93 -14.42 -12.03 15.33
CA PRO A 93 -14.90 -11.19 16.43
C PRO A 93 -13.86 -10.21 16.97
N LYS A 94 -12.58 -10.63 17.06
CA LYS A 94 -11.51 -9.70 17.47
C LYS A 94 -11.23 -8.63 16.42
N ALA A 95 -11.32 -8.96 15.13
CA ALA A 95 -11.17 -7.98 14.05
C ALA A 95 -12.26 -6.91 14.10
N GLU A 96 -13.52 -7.31 14.34
CA GLU A 96 -14.64 -6.37 14.52
C GLU A 96 -14.42 -5.47 15.72
N ALA A 97 -14.04 -6.04 16.88
CA ALA A 97 -13.73 -5.27 18.08
C ALA A 97 -12.56 -4.30 17.87
N LEU A 98 -11.51 -4.73 17.16
CA LEU A 98 -10.36 -3.89 16.83
C LEU A 98 -10.76 -2.66 16.00
N ILE A 99 -11.70 -2.81 15.05
CA ILE A 99 -12.21 -1.68 14.27
C ILE A 99 -12.86 -0.65 15.18
N ASP A 100 -13.72 -1.09 16.09
CA ASP A 100 -14.41 -0.19 17.02
C ASP A 100 -13.44 0.51 17.96
N ASP A 101 -12.49 -0.24 18.54
CA ASP A 101 -11.45 0.30 19.43
C ASP A 101 -10.58 1.34 18.71
N MET A 102 -10.11 1.03 17.50
CA MET A 102 -9.25 1.94 16.73
C MET A 102 -9.99 3.20 16.29
N LEU A 103 -11.25 3.10 15.90
CA LEU A 103 -12.06 4.26 15.53
C LEU A 103 -12.34 5.18 16.73
N GLU A 104 -12.62 4.62 17.91
CA GLU A 104 -12.81 5.41 19.13
C GLU A 104 -11.51 6.09 19.56
N LEU A 105 -10.38 5.37 19.54
CA LEU A 105 -9.06 5.93 19.88
C LEU A 105 -8.61 7.04 18.93
N GLN A 106 -9.02 6.98 17.67
CA GLN A 106 -8.62 7.92 16.62
C GLN A 106 -9.73 8.93 16.24
N LYS A 107 -10.79 9.04 17.04
CA LYS A 107 -11.98 9.86 16.72
C LYS A 107 -11.68 11.34 16.49
N ASP A 108 -10.58 11.85 17.06
CA ASP A 108 -10.15 13.25 16.87
C ASP A 108 -9.48 13.48 15.51
N TYR A 109 -9.06 12.41 14.82
CA TYR A 109 -8.34 12.45 13.55
C TYR A 109 -9.13 11.84 12.38
N LEU A 110 -10.08 10.96 12.66
CA LEU A 110 -10.86 10.24 11.65
C LEU A 110 -12.30 10.77 11.55
N PRO A 111 -12.92 10.71 10.36
CA PRO A 111 -14.35 10.94 10.25
C PRO A 111 -15.15 9.85 10.98
N VAL A 112 -16.43 10.07 11.21
CA VAL A 112 -17.32 9.03 11.73
C VAL A 112 -17.57 7.97 10.64
N PHE A 113 -17.34 6.71 10.99
CA PHE A 113 -17.63 5.55 10.13
C PHE A 113 -18.99 4.95 10.47
N HIS A 114 -19.60 4.33 9.46
CA HIS A 114 -20.92 3.71 9.53
C HIS A 114 -20.82 2.24 9.15
N ALA A 115 -21.83 1.44 9.52
CA ALA A 115 -21.93 0.05 9.08
C ALA A 115 -21.97 -0.01 7.55
#